data_AF-A0AA38ZZU7-F1
#
_entry.id   AF-A0AA38ZZU7-F1
#
_cell.length_a   1.000
_cell.length_b   1.000
_cell.length_c   1.000
_cell.angle_alpha   90.00
_cell.angle_beta   90.00
_cell.angle_gamma   90.00
#
_symmetry.space_group_name_H-M   'P 1'
#
loop_
_entity.id
_entity.type
_entity.pdbx_description
1 polymer ?
#
loop_
_entity_poly.entity_id
_entity_poly.type
_entity_poly.pdbx_seq_one_letter_code
_entity_poly.pdbx_strand_id
1 'polypeptide(L)'
;MGAFRIALEAIFNRIHPKALEYTSFGKPSPSVFKNAETILSQLVSSLHHHLEAGNHGDAGSHPFKTLYMIGDNPSVDINGARQAGHPWFSILTRTGVFKGKENHAKFPADLVVDTVEEAVDFLLTKECSS
;
A
#
# COMPACT_ATOMS: atom_id res chain seq x y z
N MET A 1 11.60 -10.07 -1.33
CA MET A 1 11.21 -11.50 -1.33
C MET A 1 11.06 -12.14 -2.71
N GLY A 2 10.98 -11.37 -3.82
CA GLY A 2 10.87 -11.96 -5.16
C GLY A 2 12.04 -12.86 -5.57
N ALA A 3 13.28 -12.37 -5.43
CA ALA A 3 14.46 -13.10 -5.91
C ALA A 3 14.66 -14.47 -5.24
N PHE A 4 14.52 -14.56 -3.92
CA PHE A 4 14.65 -15.83 -3.20
C PHE A 4 13.56 -16.83 -3.60
N ARG A 5 12.29 -16.39 -3.67
CA ARG A 5 11.18 -17.23 -4.14
C ARG A 5 11.45 -17.76 -5.55
N ILE A 6 11.85 -16.90 -6.47
CA ILE A 6 12.14 -17.28 -7.87
C ILE A 6 13.29 -18.29 -7.92
N ALA A 7 14.36 -18.06 -7.16
CA ALA A 7 15.49 -18.97 -7.09
C ALA A 7 15.09 -20.34 -6.52
N LEU A 8 14.33 -20.36 -5.42
CA LEU A 8 13.82 -21.58 -4.81
C LEU A 8 12.89 -22.35 -5.77
N GLU A 9 11.95 -21.65 -6.41
CA GLU A 9 11.03 -22.22 -7.38
C GLU A 9 11.77 -22.80 -8.58
N ALA A 10 12.78 -22.09 -9.11
CA ALA A 10 13.61 -22.58 -10.21
C ALA A 10 14.38 -23.85 -9.84
N ILE A 11 14.97 -23.91 -8.65
CA ILE A 11 15.70 -25.10 -8.16
C ILE A 11 14.73 -26.26 -7.95
N PHE A 12 13.61 -26.03 -7.27
CA PHE A 12 12.62 -27.06 -6.96
C PHE A 12 12.02 -27.66 -8.23
N ASN A 13 11.58 -26.82 -9.17
CA ASN A 13 10.98 -27.27 -10.43
C ASN A 13 11.98 -28.00 -11.34
N ARG A 14 13.29 -27.81 -11.12
CA ARG A 14 14.33 -28.52 -11.87
C ARG A 14 14.54 -29.95 -11.39
N ILE A 15 14.34 -30.21 -10.10
CA ILE A 15 14.65 -31.51 -9.47
C ILE A 15 13.41 -32.35 -9.15
N HIS A 16 12.21 -31.76 -9.21
CA HIS A 16 10.94 -32.45 -8.98
C HIS A 16 10.07 -32.49 -10.23
N PRO A 17 9.32 -33.59 -10.45
CA PRO A 17 8.41 -33.71 -11.60
C PRO A 17 7.13 -32.88 -11.45
N LYS A 18 6.82 -32.40 -10.23
CA LYS A 18 5.71 -31.48 -9.95
C LYS A 18 6.28 -30.11 -9.62
N ALA A 19 5.60 -29.07 -10.10
CA ALA A 19 5.97 -27.69 -9.79
C ALA A 19 5.78 -27.39 -8.30
N LEU A 20 6.55 -26.43 -7.77
CA LEU A 20 6.43 -25.94 -6.42
C LEU A 20 5.06 -25.29 -6.22
N GLU A 21 4.24 -25.87 -5.36
CA GLU A 21 3.02 -25.25 -4.87
C GLU A 21 3.33 -24.44 -3.62
N TYR A 22 2.94 -23.17 -3.61
CA TYR A 22 3.16 -22.30 -2.47
C TYR A 22 2.13 -21.16 -2.44
N THR A 23 1.96 -20.60 -1.24
CA THR A 23 1.17 -19.39 -1.02
C THR A 23 2.12 -18.26 -0.65
N SER A 24 1.99 -17.11 -1.31
CA SER A 24 2.76 -15.91 -0.95
C SER A 24 1.87 -14.84 -0.34
N PHE A 25 2.31 -14.28 0.76
CA PHE A 25 1.68 -13.11 1.38
C PHE A 25 2.56 -11.88 1.17
N GLY A 26 1.93 -10.74 1.01
CA GLY A 26 2.61 -9.46 0.77
C GLY A 26 1.99 -8.68 -0.39
N LYS A 27 2.42 -7.44 -0.52
CA LYS A 27 2.12 -6.60 -1.69
C LYS A 27 2.61 -7.31 -2.97
N PRO A 28 1.90 -7.18 -4.10
CA PRO A 28 0.76 -6.29 -4.36
C PRO A 28 -0.63 -6.87 -4.01
N SER A 29 -0.72 -7.96 -3.23
CA SER A 29 -2.03 -8.60 -2.96
C SER A 29 -3.02 -7.64 -2.27
N PRO A 30 -4.25 -7.46 -2.80
CA PRO A 30 -5.26 -6.59 -2.20
C PRO A 30 -5.64 -6.97 -0.76
N SER A 31 -5.56 -8.26 -0.42
CA SER A 31 -5.83 -8.74 0.94
C SER A 31 -4.92 -8.11 1.99
N VAL A 32 -3.68 -7.75 1.63
CA VAL A 32 -2.74 -7.10 2.54
C VAL A 32 -3.15 -5.66 2.81
N PHE A 33 -3.66 -4.95 1.80
CA PHE A 33 -4.18 -3.59 1.96
C PHE A 33 -5.46 -3.58 2.80
N LYS A 34 -6.40 -4.50 2.54
CA LYS A 34 -7.60 -4.65 3.37
C LYS A 34 -7.27 -4.97 4.83
N ASN A 35 -6.27 -5.82 5.06
CA ASN A 35 -5.78 -6.11 6.40
C ASN A 35 -5.15 -4.87 7.06
N ALA A 36 -4.35 -4.11 6.32
CA ALA A 36 -3.77 -2.85 6.81
C ALA A 36 -4.85 -1.83 7.18
N GLU A 37 -5.87 -1.66 6.34
CA GLU A 37 -7.03 -0.80 6.64
C GLU A 37 -7.76 -1.26 7.92
N THR A 38 -7.95 -2.57 8.10
CA THR A 38 -8.59 -3.11 9.31
C THR A 38 -7.78 -2.80 10.57
N ILE A 39 -6.46 -3.01 10.52
CA ILE A 39 -5.55 -2.71 11.64
C ILE A 39 -5.55 -1.21 11.96
N LEU A 40 -5.48 -0.36 10.94
CA LEU A 40 -5.53 1.10 11.11
C LEU A 40 -6.87 1.53 11.72
N SER A 41 -7.99 0.94 11.27
CA SER A 41 -9.32 1.24 11.81
C SER A 41 -9.40 0.91 13.29
N GLN A 42 -8.88 -0.26 13.69
CA GLN A 42 -8.82 -0.68 15.09
C GLN A 42 -7.93 0.24 15.94
N LEU A 43 -6.81 0.69 15.37
CA LEU A 43 -5.90 1.63 16.04
C LEU A 43 -6.55 3.00 16.26
N VAL A 44 -7.24 3.54 15.26
CA VAL A 44 -7.96 4.82 15.41
C VAL A 44 -9.07 4.70 16.45
N SER A 45 -9.85 3.62 16.42
CA SER A 45 -10.88 3.37 17.43
C SER A 45 -10.30 3.28 18.84
N SER A 46 -9.14 2.65 19.04
CA SER A 46 -8.52 2.54 20.37
C SER A 46 -7.94 3.87 20.87
N LEU A 47 -7.41 4.70 19.97
CA LEU A 47 -6.95 6.05 20.28
C LEU A 47 -8.11 6.99 20.62
N HIS A 48 -9.21 6.93 19.87
CA HIS A 48 -10.41 7.74 20.13
C HIS A 48 -11.15 7.31 21.41
N HIS A 49 -11.15 6.03 21.75
CA HIS A 49 -11.67 5.54 23.05
C HIS A 49 -10.90 6.12 24.26
N HIS A 50 -9.67 6.59 24.07
CA HIS A 50 -8.90 7.32 25.11
C HIS A 50 -9.15 8.83 25.13
N LEU A 51 -9.82 9.39 24.11
CA LEU A 51 -9.95 10.84 23.96
C LEU A 51 -11.39 11.36 24.11
N GLU A 52 -12.45 10.69 23.64
CA GLU A 52 -13.84 11.08 23.96
C GLU A 52 -14.83 9.94 23.65
N ALA A 53 -15.66 9.60 24.63
CA ALA A 53 -16.86 8.78 24.46
C ALA A 53 -17.98 9.66 23.88
N GLY A 54 -17.94 9.95 22.57
CA GLY A 54 -18.95 10.83 22.00
C GLY A 54 -18.88 11.01 20.48
N ASN A 55 -19.39 10.03 19.74
CA ASN A 55 -20.40 10.24 18.68
C ASN A 55 -20.52 8.98 17.81
N HIS A 56 -21.72 8.38 17.84
CA HIS A 56 -22.13 7.33 16.94
C HIS A 56 -22.32 7.90 15.53
N GLY A 57 -21.36 7.60 14.63
CA GLY A 57 -21.44 7.92 13.20
C GLY A 57 -21.55 6.65 12.36
N ASP A 58 -22.71 6.50 11.73
CA ASP A 58 -23.09 5.68 10.56
C ASP A 58 -22.28 4.40 10.24
N ALA A 59 -22.94 3.25 10.40
CA ALA A 59 -22.39 1.90 10.19
C ALA A 59 -22.11 1.53 8.70
N GLY A 60 -22.19 2.50 7.78
CA GLY A 60 -22.02 2.31 6.34
C GLY A 60 -20.83 3.06 5.70
N SER A 61 -20.14 3.95 6.42
CA SER A 61 -19.02 4.73 5.87
C SER A 61 -17.66 4.07 6.14
N HIS A 62 -16.75 4.09 5.16
CA HIS A 62 -15.34 3.74 5.42
C HIS A 62 -14.81 4.61 6.57
N PRO A 63 -14.04 4.04 7.51
CA PRO A 63 -13.52 4.79 8.66
C PRO A 63 -12.49 5.84 8.25
N PHE A 64 -11.95 5.73 7.03
CA PHE A 64 -10.98 6.65 6.45
C PHE A 64 -11.54 7.28 5.19
N LYS A 65 -11.37 8.61 5.05
CA LYS A 65 -11.62 9.31 3.77
C LYS A 65 -10.55 8.96 2.74
N THR A 66 -9.28 8.92 3.18
CA THR A 66 -8.12 8.62 2.34
C THR A 66 -7.08 7.84 3.15
N LEU A 67 -6.47 6.82 2.54
CA LEU A 67 -5.29 6.11 3.05
C LEU A 67 -4.13 6.26 2.06
N TYR A 68 -3.01 6.82 2.51
CA TYR A 68 -1.87 7.10 1.64
C TYR A 68 -0.87 5.93 1.64
N MET A 69 -0.74 5.28 0.49
CA MET A 69 0.33 4.30 0.24
C MET A 69 1.53 5.00 -0.39
N ILE A 70 2.57 5.24 0.41
CA ILE A 70 3.84 5.82 -0.05
C ILE A 70 4.85 4.68 -0.27
N GLY A 71 5.43 4.59 -1.47
CA GLY A 71 6.41 3.54 -1.79
C GLY A 71 7.23 3.82 -3.04
N ASP A 72 8.28 3.06 -3.25
CA ASP A 72 9.27 3.23 -4.31
C ASP A 72 9.16 2.18 -5.42
N ASN A 73 8.31 1.16 -5.26
CA ASN A 73 8.17 0.05 -6.22
C ASN A 73 6.83 0.09 -6.96
N PRO A 74 6.80 0.46 -8.26
CA PRO A 74 5.55 0.60 -9.01
C PRO A 74 4.74 -0.70 -9.10
N SER A 75 5.41 -1.84 -9.28
CA SER A 75 4.75 -3.14 -9.47
C SER A 75 4.20 -3.76 -8.18
N VAL A 76 4.66 -3.28 -7.03
CA VAL A 76 4.36 -3.84 -5.70
C VAL A 76 3.52 -2.86 -4.89
N ASP A 77 4.03 -1.66 -4.67
CA ASP A 77 3.41 -0.65 -3.80
C ASP A 77 2.22 0.01 -4.49
N ILE A 78 2.50 0.62 -5.64
CA ILE A 78 1.54 1.42 -6.39
C ILE A 78 0.46 0.53 -6.99
N ASN A 79 0.86 -0.55 -7.65
CA ASN A 79 -0.08 -1.51 -8.20
C ASN A 79 -0.93 -2.17 -7.10
N GLY A 80 -0.38 -2.39 -5.91
CA GLY A 80 -1.13 -2.92 -4.77
C GLY A 80 -2.21 -1.96 -4.28
N ALA A 81 -1.86 -0.69 -4.06
CA ALA A 81 -2.82 0.35 -3.67
C ALA A 81 -3.90 0.55 -4.74
N ARG A 82 -3.51 0.60 -6.02
CA ARG A 82 -4.45 0.73 -7.13
C ARG A 82 -5.44 -0.43 -7.21
N GLN A 83 -4.98 -1.66 -6.97
CA GLN A 83 -5.87 -2.83 -6.95
C GLN A 83 -6.76 -2.88 -5.71
N ALA A 84 -6.30 -2.35 -4.57
CA ALA A 84 -7.12 -2.22 -3.37
C ALA A 84 -8.25 -1.21 -3.57
N GLY A 85 -8.02 -0.16 -4.39
CA GLY A 85 -9.02 0.85 -4.69
C GLY A 85 -9.29 1.78 -3.51
N HIS A 86 -10.41 2.51 -3.54
CA HIS A 86 -10.80 3.41 -2.46
C HIS A 86 -10.84 2.67 -1.10
N PRO A 87 -10.29 3.25 -0.01
CA PRO A 87 -9.81 4.63 0.15
C PRO A 87 -8.32 4.87 -0.16
N TRP A 88 -7.63 3.95 -0.84
CA TRP A 88 -6.19 4.06 -1.08
C TRP A 88 -5.83 5.10 -2.14
N PHE A 89 -4.86 5.96 -1.81
CA PHE A 89 -4.20 6.93 -2.67
C PHE A 89 -2.71 6.61 -2.73
N SER A 90 -2.15 6.45 -3.92
CA SER A 90 -0.79 5.98 -4.13
C SER A 90 0.19 7.12 -4.43
N ILE A 91 1.31 7.15 -3.70
CA ILE A 91 2.40 8.11 -3.90
C ILE A 91 3.68 7.34 -4.20
N LEU A 92 4.26 7.60 -5.37
CA LEU A 92 5.49 6.97 -5.83
C LEU A 92 6.70 7.87 -5.53
N THR A 93 7.65 7.39 -4.74
CA THR A 93 8.91 8.11 -4.46
C THR A 93 10.02 7.67 -5.41
N ARG A 94 11.05 8.51 -5.59
CA ARG A 94 12.23 8.21 -6.43
C ARG A 94 13.48 7.84 -5.65
N THR A 95 13.36 7.63 -4.34
CA THR A 95 14.49 7.31 -3.46
C THR A 95 14.94 5.85 -3.53
N GLY A 96 14.25 4.99 -4.28
CA GLY A 96 14.48 3.54 -4.26
C GLY A 96 14.49 2.86 -5.63
N VAL A 97 13.69 1.80 -5.77
CA VAL A 97 13.59 0.94 -6.97
C VAL A 97 13.22 1.76 -8.20
N PHE A 98 12.26 2.67 -8.06
CA PHE A 98 11.87 3.57 -9.13
C PHE A 98 12.83 4.76 -9.26
N LYS A 99 13.33 4.97 -10.48
CA LYS A 99 14.23 6.08 -10.85
C LYS A 99 13.80 6.80 -12.12
N GLY A 100 12.54 6.60 -12.55
CA GLY A 100 11.99 7.30 -13.71
C GLY A 100 11.97 8.81 -13.47
N LYS A 101 11.80 9.60 -14.53
CA LYS A 101 11.52 11.06 -14.42
C LYS A 101 10.03 11.34 -14.44
N GLU A 102 9.31 10.65 -15.31
CA GLU A 102 7.85 10.72 -15.37
C GLU A 102 7.22 9.70 -14.43
N ASN A 103 5.89 9.59 -14.45
CA ASN A 103 5.17 8.53 -13.77
C ASN A 103 5.41 7.16 -14.46
N HIS A 104 5.27 6.06 -13.72
CA HIS A 104 5.56 4.73 -14.26
C HIS A 104 4.50 4.30 -15.28
N ALA A 105 4.89 4.09 -16.54
CA ALA A 105 3.96 3.87 -17.66
C ALA A 105 2.92 2.75 -17.45
N LYS A 106 3.31 1.63 -16.83
CA LYS A 106 2.41 0.48 -16.62
C LYS A 106 1.63 0.52 -15.29
N PHE A 107 2.21 1.19 -14.31
CA PHE A 107 1.69 1.22 -12.93
C PHE A 107 1.75 2.66 -12.43
N PRO A 108 0.97 3.57 -13.05
CA PRO A 108 1.01 4.97 -12.67
C PRO A 108 0.45 5.15 -11.25
N ALA A 109 1.15 5.98 -10.46
CA ALA A 109 0.68 6.43 -9.16
C ALA A 109 -0.22 7.66 -9.27
N ASP A 110 -0.97 7.97 -8.23
CA ASP A 110 -1.79 9.19 -8.16
C ASP A 110 -0.93 10.44 -8.01
N LEU A 111 0.22 10.32 -7.34
CA LEU A 111 1.25 11.35 -7.24
C LEU A 111 2.65 10.73 -7.34
N VAL A 112 3.59 11.46 -7.93
CA VAL A 112 5.00 11.09 -7.93
C VAL A 112 5.79 12.24 -7.33
N VAL A 113 6.67 11.92 -6.38
CA VAL A 113 7.52 12.88 -5.67
C VAL A 113 8.95 12.37 -5.61
N ASP A 114 9.92 13.24 -5.36
CA ASP A 114 11.30 12.82 -5.31
C ASP A 114 11.61 12.14 -3.97
N THR A 115 11.04 12.63 -2.87
CA THR A 115 11.33 12.17 -1.51
C THR A 115 10.09 11.83 -0.69
N VAL A 116 10.30 11.12 0.44
CA VAL A 116 9.23 10.87 1.42
C VAL A 116 8.81 12.16 2.14
N GLU A 117 9.74 13.11 2.30
CA GLU A 117 9.47 14.42 2.90
C GLU A 117 8.42 15.18 2.07
N GLU A 118 8.63 15.28 0.76
CA GLU A 118 7.65 15.89 -0.15
C GLU A 118 6.28 15.20 -0.12
N ALA A 119 6.26 13.86 0.03
CA ALA A 119 5.00 13.14 0.19
C ALA A 119 4.27 13.61 1.46
N VAL A 120 4.98 13.70 2.59
CA VAL A 120 4.41 14.13 3.87
C VAL A 120 3.95 15.58 3.81
N ASP A 121 4.74 16.49 3.22
CA ASP A 121 4.37 17.89 3.05
C ASP A 121 3.09 18.05 2.20
N PHE A 122 2.98 17.25 1.13
CA PHE A 122 1.77 17.19 0.32
C PHE A 122 0.56 16.72 1.13
N LEU A 123 0.70 15.64 1.91
CA LEU A 123 -0.36 15.11 2.78
C LEU A 123 -0.85 16.18 3.75
N LEU A 124 0.06 16.81 4.49
CA LEU A 124 -0.27 17.84 5.48
C LEU A 124 -0.95 19.03 4.83
N THR A 125 -0.44 19.52 3.70
CA THR A 125 -1.03 20.65 2.98
C THR A 125 -2.46 20.33 2.50
N LYS A 126 -2.66 19.14 1.92
CA LYS A 126 -3.94 18.70 1.37
C LYS A 126 -5.00 18.47 2.44
N GLU A 127 -4.64 17.80 3.53
CA GLU A 127 -5.59 17.42 4.58
C GLU A 127 -5.81 18.54 5.61
N CYS A 128 -4.85 19.45 5.86
CA CYS A 128 -5.07 20.61 6.74
C CYS A 128 -5.86 21.74 6.07
N SER A 129 -5.95 21.76 4.74
CA SER A 129 -6.73 22.75 3.99
C SER A 129 -8.18 22.31 3.71
N SER A 130 -8.56 21.10 4.12
CA SER A 130 -9.86 20.46 3.84
C SER A 130 -10.79 20.38 5.05
#